data_AF-A0A838KAE6-F1
#
_entry.id   AF-A0A838KAE6-F1
#
_cell.length_a   1.000
_cell.length_b   1.000
_cell.length_c   1.000
_cell.angle_alpha   90.00
_cell.angle_beta   90.00
_cell.angle_gamma   90.00
#
_symmetry.space_group_name_H-M   'P 1'
#
loop_
_entity.id
_entity.type
_entity.pdbx_description
1 polymer ?
#
loop_
_entity_poly.entity_id
_entity_poly.type
_entity_poly.pdbx_seq_one_letter_code
_entity_poly.pdbx_strand_id
1 'polypeptide(L)'
;TGSAAEIMPWLASHRDVDALDLTGVDTSADSGELARQLEVAAAETLTRVRRPEPGADWLATPGLDRLSWTLETKTVWHPIGI
;
A
#
# COMPACT_ATOMS: atom_id res chain seq x y z
N THR A 1 -20.01 -1.22 0.34
CA THR A 1 -19.01 -1.22 -0.75
C THR A 1 -19.25 0.02 -1.61
N GLY A 2 -18.25 0.48 -2.36
CA GLY A 2 -18.34 1.70 -3.17
C GLY A 2 -17.21 1.79 -4.19
N SER A 3 -17.16 2.90 -4.94
CA SER A 3 -16.13 3.13 -5.95
C SER A 3 -14.76 3.39 -5.30
N ALA A 4 -13.72 2.71 -5.79
CA ALA A 4 -12.35 2.99 -5.35
C ALA A 4 -11.95 4.43 -5.67
N ALA A 5 -12.39 4.98 -6.80
CA ALA A 5 -12.11 6.37 -7.20
C ALA A 5 -12.76 7.40 -6.24
N GLU A 6 -13.85 7.02 -5.58
CA GLU A 6 -14.54 7.86 -4.60
C GLU A 6 -13.90 7.77 -3.20
N ILE A 7 -13.51 6.56 -2.79
CA ILE A 7 -13.08 6.27 -1.41
C ILE A 7 -11.57 6.44 -1.21
N MET A 8 -10.76 5.95 -2.14
CA MET A 8 -9.30 5.86 -1.97
C MET A 8 -8.58 7.21 -1.82
N PRO A 9 -9.02 8.33 -2.44
CA PRO A 9 -8.35 9.63 -2.24
C PRO A 9 -8.35 10.09 -0.78
N TRP A 10 -9.41 9.76 -0.02
CA TRP A 10 -9.49 10.07 1.41
C TRP A 10 -8.48 9.26 2.20
N LEU A 11 -8.34 7.95 1.90
CA LEU A 11 -7.36 7.09 2.57
C LEU A 11 -5.93 7.48 2.21
N ALA A 12 -5.67 7.81 0.95
CA ALA A 12 -4.33 8.18 0.48
C ALA A 12 -3.84 9.49 1.09
N SER A 13 -4.71 10.47 1.34
CA SER A 13 -4.34 11.75 1.95
C SER A 13 -4.46 11.78 3.49
N HIS A 14 -4.89 10.68 4.11
CA HIS A 14 -5.16 10.66 5.55
C HIS A 14 -3.87 10.57 6.36
N ARG A 15 -3.66 11.50 7.30
CA ARG A 15 -2.42 11.55 8.12
C ARG A 15 -2.27 10.41 9.13
N ASP A 16 -3.34 9.65 9.36
CA ASP A 16 -3.36 8.50 10.29
C ASP A 16 -3.37 7.16 9.53
N VAL A 17 -2.97 7.16 8.25
CA VAL A 17 -2.79 5.96 7.44
C VAL A 17 -1.30 5.75 7.19
N ASP A 18 -0.76 4.67 7.73
CA ASP A 18 0.68 4.36 7.63
C ASP A 18 1.04 3.63 6.32
N ALA A 19 0.12 2.83 5.76
CA ALA A 19 0.35 2.07 4.55
C ALA A 19 -0.91 1.87 3.70
N LEU A 20 -0.73 1.78 2.38
CA LEU A 20 -1.80 1.58 1.38
C LEU A 20 -1.40 0.53 0.34
N ASP A 21 -2.27 -0.44 0.09
CA ASP A 21 -2.08 -1.45 -0.95
C ASP A 21 -2.96 -1.16 -2.17
N LEU A 22 -2.33 -0.86 -3.31
CA LEU A 22 -3.03 -0.53 -4.57
C LEU A 22 -3.17 -1.74 -5.52
N THR A 23 -2.89 -2.96 -5.08
CA THR A 23 -2.95 -4.17 -5.93
C THR A 23 -4.28 -4.31 -6.70
N GLY A 24 -5.39 -3.94 -6.07
CA GLY A 24 -6.74 -4.03 -6.67
C GLY A 24 -7.18 -2.82 -7.51
N VAL A 25 -6.34 -1.79 -7.65
CA VAL A 25 -6.66 -0.62 -8.47
C VAL A 25 -6.47 -0.97 -9.94
N ASP A 26 -7.49 -0.70 -10.76
CA ASP A 26 -7.42 -0.92 -12.20
C ASP A 26 -6.34 -0.02 -12.83
N THR A 27 -5.39 -0.64 -13.53
CA THR A 27 -4.30 0.05 -14.24
C THR A 27 -4.34 -0.17 -15.76
N SER A 28 -5.50 -0.48 -16.33
CA SER A 28 -5.69 -0.41 -17.78
C SER A 28 -5.32 0.98 -18.33
N ALA A 29 -5.08 1.09 -19.64
CA ALA A 29 -4.47 2.28 -20.26
C ALA A 29 -5.20 3.62 -19.97
N ASP A 30 -6.52 3.57 -19.68
CA ASP A 30 -7.33 4.73 -19.30
C ASP A 30 -7.46 4.93 -17.77
N SER A 31 -7.10 3.93 -16.96
CA SER A 31 -7.34 3.84 -15.50
C SER A 31 -6.08 3.98 -14.64
N GLY A 32 -4.88 3.84 -15.21
CA GLY A 32 -3.60 3.99 -14.50
C GLY A 32 -3.40 5.36 -13.83
N GLU A 33 -4.18 6.35 -14.26
CA GLU A 33 -4.21 7.68 -13.67
C GLU A 33 -4.67 7.68 -12.21
N LEU A 34 -5.63 6.81 -11.83
CA LEU A 34 -6.09 6.74 -10.44
C LEU A 34 -4.97 6.26 -9.52
N ALA A 35 -4.27 5.18 -9.87
CA ALA A 35 -3.16 4.67 -9.07
C ALA A 35 -2.08 5.75 -8.87
N ARG A 36 -1.73 6.47 -9.94
CA ARG A 36 -0.78 7.57 -9.90
C ARG A 36 -1.26 8.70 -8.97
N GLN A 37 -2.52 9.11 -9.05
CA GLN A 37 -3.09 10.14 -8.16
C GLN A 37 -3.05 9.71 -6.69
N LEU A 38 -3.33 8.44 -6.40
CA LEU A 38 -3.26 7.89 -5.04
C LEU A 38 -1.82 7.84 -4.52
N GLU A 39 -0.85 7.46 -5.35
CA GLU A 39 0.58 7.52 -5.00
C GLU A 39 1.03 8.96 -4.70
N VAL A 40 0.57 9.94 -5.48
CA VAL A 40 0.87 11.36 -5.24
C VAL A 40 0.25 11.86 -3.94
N ALA A 41 -1.01 11.54 -3.66
CA ALA A 41 -1.68 11.94 -2.41
C ALA A 41 -1.01 11.31 -1.18
N ALA A 42 -0.66 10.02 -1.24
CA ALA A 42 0.07 9.32 -0.19
C ALA A 42 1.47 9.90 0.09
N ALA A 43 2.09 10.51 -0.92
CA ALA A 43 3.39 11.17 -0.75
C ALA A 43 3.31 12.41 0.16
N GLU A 44 2.15 13.05 0.31
CA GLU A 44 1.98 14.22 1.20
C GLU A 44 2.22 13.87 2.67
N THR A 45 1.91 12.64 3.07
CA THR A 45 2.03 12.10 4.44
C THR A 45 3.17 11.10 4.60
N LEU A 46 3.92 10.83 3.52
CA LEU A 46 4.92 9.75 3.44
C LEU A 46 4.34 8.37 3.75
N THR A 47 3.04 8.17 3.46
CA THR A 47 2.37 6.88 3.60
C THR A 47 3.05 5.86 2.68
N ARG A 48 3.34 4.67 3.20
CA ARG A 48 3.98 3.59 2.43
C ARG A 48 2.98 3.04 1.40
N VAL A 49 3.36 2.97 0.12
CA VAL A 49 2.44 2.50 -0.94
C VAL A 49 2.95 1.23 -1.61
N ARG A 50 2.13 0.17 -1.63
CA ARG A 50 2.36 -1.01 -2.45
C ARG A 50 1.75 -0.69 -3.81
N ARG A 51 2.58 -0.70 -4.84
CA ARG A 51 2.15 -0.35 -6.19
C ARG A 51 1.12 -1.37 -6.71
N PRO A 52 0.29 -0.96 -7.68
CA PRO A 52 -0.64 -1.88 -8.32
C PRO A 52 0.07 -3.10 -8.90
N GLU A 53 -0.60 -4.24 -8.85
CA GLU A 53 -0.10 -5.52 -9.37
C GLU A 53 -1.17 -6.11 -10.32
N PRO A 54 -1.29 -5.56 -11.54
CA PRO A 54 -2.25 -6.06 -12.52
C PRO A 54 -1.99 -7.53 -12.85
N GLY A 55 -3.04 -8.34 -12.82
CA GLY A 55 -2.94 -9.79 -13.06
C GLY A 55 -2.50 -10.60 -11.85
N ALA A 56 -2.47 -10.03 -10.64
CA ALA A 56 -2.25 -10.77 -9.41
C ALA A 56 -3.19 -11.98 -9.32
N ASP A 57 -2.63 -13.18 -9.16
CA ASP A 57 -3.40 -14.40 -8.93
C ASP A 57 -3.82 -14.48 -7.45
N TRP A 58 -5.09 -14.16 -7.21
CA TRP A 58 -5.69 -14.18 -5.88
C TRP A 58 -5.88 -15.59 -5.30
N LEU A 59 -5.76 -16.62 -6.13
CA LEU A 59 -5.92 -18.02 -5.74
C LEU A 59 -4.58 -18.75 -5.60
N ALA A 60 -3.48 -18.12 -6.00
CA ALA A 60 -2.14 -18.62 -5.76
C ALA A 60 -1.91 -18.79 -4.24
N THR A 61 -1.09 -19.78 -3.88
CA THR A 61 -0.69 -19.96 -2.48
C THR A 61 0.05 -18.71 -2.00
N PRO A 62 -0.42 -18.00 -0.97
CA PRO A 62 0.18 -16.74 -0.56
C PRO A 62 1.53 -16.97 0.10
N GLY A 63 2.53 -16.18 -0.29
CA GLY A 63 3.79 -16.04 0.43
C GLY A 63 3.69 -15.07 1.61
N LEU A 64 4.83 -14.79 2.26
CA LEU A 64 4.92 -13.81 3.35
C LEU A 64 5.01 -12.35 2.89
N ASP A 65 5.17 -12.11 1.59
CA ASP A 65 5.49 -10.79 1.03
C ASP A 65 4.51 -9.69 1.47
N ARG A 66 3.19 -9.92 1.37
CA ARG A 66 2.18 -8.95 1.83
C ARG A 66 2.20 -8.70 3.34
N LEU A 67 2.56 -9.70 4.14
CA LEU A 67 2.73 -9.53 5.59
C LEU A 67 3.99 -8.72 5.90
N SER A 68 5.12 -9.09 5.31
CA SER A 68 6.39 -8.39 5.56
C SER A 68 6.40 -6.97 5.02
N TRP A 69 5.63 -6.69 3.96
CA TRP A 69 5.61 -5.38 3.32
C TRP A 69 5.01 -4.27 4.22
N THR A 70 4.06 -4.61 5.10
CA THR A 70 3.46 -3.67 6.07
C THR A 70 4.18 -3.62 7.42
N LEU A 71 5.18 -4.49 7.64
CA LEU A 71 5.96 -4.51 8.87
C LEU A 71 7.16 -3.56 8.79
N GLU A 72 7.43 -2.86 9.88
CA GLU A 72 8.64 -2.04 10.03
C GLU A 72 9.62 -2.69 11.01
N THR A 73 10.90 -2.70 10.64
CA THR A 73 11.94 -3.25 11.52
C THR A 73 12.28 -2.24 12.60
N LYS A 74 11.90 -2.57 13.83
CA LYS A 74 12.33 -1.82 15.01
C LYS A 74 13.51 -2.53 15.68
N THR A 75 14.72 -2.06 15.40
CA THR A 75 15.93 -2.56 16.06
C THR A 75 16.06 -1.96 17.45
N VAL A 76 16.04 -2.81 18.48
CA VAL A 76 16.25 -2.40 19.88
C VAL A 76 17.56 -2.98 20.38
N TRP A 77 18.46 -2.11 20.83
CA TRP A 77 19.72 -2.51 21.44
C TRP A 77 19.52 -2.60 22.96
N HIS A 78 19.66 -3.79 23.51
CA HIS A 78 19.66 -4.02 24.95
C HIS A 78 21.02 -4.56 25.39
N PRO A 79 21.49 -4.24 26.62
CA PRO A 79 22.66 -4.90 27.17
C PRO A 79 22.47 -6.42 27.13
N ILE A 80 23.54 -7.12 26.76
CA ILE A 80 23.67 -8.57 26.88
C ILE A 80 24.83 -8.82 27.85
N GLY A 81 24.56 -9.56 28.92
CA GLY A 81 25.60 -9.97 29.86
C GLY A 81 26.58 -10.92 29.17
N ILE A 82 27.86 -10.74 29.45
CA ILE A 82 28.89 -11.76 29.18
C ILE A 82 28.81 -12.80 30.28
#